data_AF-A0A931LNL5-F1
#
_entry.id   AF-A0A931LNL5-F1
#
_cell.length_a   1.000
_cell.length_b   1.000
_cell.length_c   1.000
_cell.angle_alpha   90.00
_cell.angle_beta   90.00
_cell.angle_gamma   90.00
#
_symmetry.space_group_name_H-M   'P 1'
#
loop_
_entity.id
_entity.type
_entity.pdbx_description
1 polymer ?
#
loop_
_entity_poly.entity_id
_entity_poly.type
_entity_poly.pdbx_seq_one_letter_code
_entity_poly.pdbx_strand_id
1 'polypeptide(L)'
;MGECQSLPQEVSDTVDVENLINQNVQALRAGRDRRVLFPEIREIFGPTRLISTFAHLTPNLPFDEVFSNYILLEMTQRAGLHRAHVTNCAYDNYIPRKDTPKAFTVQFGIVNPKIMEPDIIPSVQDRLSYDRSILFKDGQNRVRSAPEQKLEEFRARFDELDSIYQKYSGEGNASEKILGIRREFFDLVGFDFIPEVAYSLTLQPKTADVLEALYKKGFPFWEMPVPEEKYWKDTFLVEGLDANKRRQHVRFENGEFVFPYDKDGEKRIPQEKIFDALRHLEVIPTMPLVILSLVTAPQIPHLGGSAWKQYAPVHTDVQAEWLGIPERSDTLILGTGGYKLLSTFRRNEEFIGFPIVYLTYGREIIRCALQDGWVMHVEFKRRVL
;
A
#
# COMPACT_ATOMS: atom_id res chain seq x y z
N MET A 1 0.42 -18.24 23.44
CA MET A 1 0.59 -19.05 22.22
C MET A 1 -0.52 -20.09 22.24
N GLY A 2 -1.52 -19.95 21.38
CA GLY A 2 -2.58 -20.95 21.22
C GLY A 2 -2.17 -21.91 20.11
N GLU A 3 -2.28 -23.21 20.35
CA GLU A 3 -2.00 -24.23 19.33
C GLU A 3 -3.05 -24.15 18.21
N CYS A 4 -2.62 -23.92 16.97
CA CYS A 4 -3.45 -24.17 15.79
C CYS A 4 -3.65 -25.69 15.69
N GLN A 5 -4.79 -26.17 16.18
CA GLN A 5 -5.18 -27.57 16.03
C GLN A 5 -5.36 -27.91 14.54
N SER A 6 -4.98 -29.15 14.19
CA SER A 6 -5.14 -29.87 12.91
C SER A 6 -5.53 -29.05 11.67
N LEU A 7 -4.71 -29.14 10.62
CA LEU A 7 -4.96 -28.54 9.31
C LEU A 7 -6.43 -28.67 8.87
N PRO A 8 -7.10 -27.56 8.49
CA PRO A 8 -8.42 -27.60 7.87
C PRO A 8 -8.40 -28.50 6.63
N GLN A 9 -9.50 -29.20 6.36
CA GLN A 9 -9.64 -30.03 5.16
C GLN A 9 -9.51 -29.26 3.82
N GLU A 10 -9.53 -27.92 3.87
CA GLU A 10 -9.56 -27.01 2.71
C GLU A 10 -8.22 -26.30 2.44
N VAL A 11 -7.11 -26.71 3.07
CA VAL A 11 -5.77 -26.18 2.79
C VAL A 11 -5.27 -26.71 1.44
N SER A 12 -4.98 -25.81 0.50
CA SER A 12 -4.51 -26.16 -0.84
C SER A 12 -2.99 -26.17 -0.96
N ASP A 13 -2.29 -25.37 -0.15
CA ASP A 13 -0.83 -25.26 -0.12
C ASP A 13 -0.37 -24.65 1.21
N THR A 14 0.93 -24.65 1.49
CA THR A 14 1.53 -24.02 2.68
C THR A 14 2.77 -23.22 2.31
N VAL A 15 2.87 -22.00 2.82
CA VAL A 15 4.06 -21.15 2.72
C VAL A 15 4.98 -21.40 3.92
N ASP A 16 6.28 -21.56 3.68
CA ASP A 16 7.28 -21.62 4.75
C ASP A 16 7.53 -20.20 5.31
N VAL A 17 6.65 -19.78 6.21
CA VAL A 17 6.65 -18.46 6.88
C VAL A 17 7.95 -18.25 7.66
N GLU A 18 8.43 -19.28 8.34
CA GLU A 18 9.62 -19.22 9.19
C GLU A 18 10.88 -18.97 8.36
N ASN A 19 11.07 -19.72 7.27
CA ASN A 19 12.17 -19.49 6.34
C ASN A 19 12.08 -18.08 5.72
N LEU A 20 10.90 -17.63 5.33
CA LEU A 20 10.70 -16.28 4.76
C LEU A 20 11.11 -15.17 5.75
N ILE A 21 10.74 -15.30 7.02
CA ILE A 21 11.15 -14.36 8.06
C ILE A 21 12.67 -14.39 8.22
N ASN A 22 13.28 -15.58 8.28
CA ASN A 22 14.72 -15.72 8.48
C ASN A 22 15.54 -15.14 7.31
N GLN A 23 15.09 -15.31 6.07
CA GLN A 23 15.70 -14.68 4.89
C GLN A 23 15.66 -13.15 4.99
N ASN A 24 14.49 -12.58 5.33
CA ASN A 24 14.36 -11.13 5.49
C ASN A 24 15.21 -10.58 6.65
N VAL A 25 15.30 -11.30 7.78
CA VAL A 25 16.14 -10.92 8.92
C VAL A 25 17.63 -10.95 8.55
N GLN A 26 18.08 -11.94 7.77
CA GLN A 26 19.46 -12.00 7.29
C GLN A 26 19.77 -10.81 6.37
N ALA A 27 18.90 -10.52 5.42
CA ALA A 27 19.05 -9.36 4.53
C ALA A 27 19.05 -8.03 5.30
N LEU A 28 18.19 -7.87 6.31
CA LEU A 28 18.17 -6.71 7.21
C LEU A 28 19.49 -6.52 7.97
N ARG A 29 20.09 -7.62 8.44
CA ARG A 29 21.38 -7.58 9.15
C ARG A 29 22.52 -7.23 8.19
N ALA A 30 22.59 -7.88 7.04
CA ALA A 30 23.60 -7.59 6.01
C ALA A 30 23.52 -6.14 5.51
N GLY A 31 22.31 -5.56 5.42
CA GLY A 31 22.13 -4.18 5.01
C GLY A 31 22.67 -3.14 6.00
N ARG A 32 22.92 -3.50 7.27
CA ARG A 32 23.47 -2.55 8.27
C ARG A 32 24.91 -2.14 7.98
N ASP A 33 25.67 -3.04 7.36
CA ASP A 33 27.11 -2.87 7.13
C ASP A 33 27.40 -2.26 5.75
N ARG A 34 26.36 -1.81 5.02
CA ARG A 34 26.50 -1.21 3.69
C ARG A 34 27.17 0.16 3.74
N ARG A 35 28.00 0.42 2.73
CA ARG A 35 28.61 1.74 2.53
C ARG A 35 27.55 2.70 2.00
N VAL A 36 27.26 3.75 2.76
CA VAL A 36 26.33 4.79 2.31
C VAL A 36 27.08 5.78 1.41
N LEU A 37 26.63 5.89 0.16
CA LEU A 37 27.20 6.82 -0.81
C LEU A 37 26.86 8.28 -0.50
N PHE A 38 25.64 8.54 -0.02
CA PHE A 38 25.13 9.87 0.34
C PHE A 38 24.73 9.94 1.83
N PRO A 39 25.71 9.99 2.77
CA PRO A 39 25.43 9.92 4.20
C PRO A 39 24.55 11.07 4.69
N GLU A 40 24.74 12.29 4.19
CA GLU A 40 23.89 13.45 4.52
C GLU A 40 22.43 13.30 4.03
N ILE A 41 22.19 12.62 2.91
CA ILE A 41 20.84 12.37 2.41
C ILE A 41 20.14 11.31 3.29
N ARG A 42 20.91 10.35 3.81
CA ARG A 42 20.39 9.37 4.78
C ARG A 42 19.83 10.03 6.04
N GLU A 43 20.46 11.10 6.53
CA GLU A 43 20.02 11.82 7.74
C GLU A 43 18.63 12.46 7.60
N ILE A 44 18.13 12.70 6.37
CA ILE A 44 16.77 13.21 6.11
C ILE A 44 15.70 12.26 6.68
N PHE A 45 15.98 10.95 6.66
CA PHE A 45 15.07 9.95 7.23
C PHE A 45 15.26 9.75 8.75
N GLY A 46 16.22 10.45 9.34
CA GLY A 46 16.58 10.39 10.75
C GLY A 46 16.92 8.95 11.19
N PRO A 47 16.35 8.45 12.29
CA PRO A 47 16.70 7.14 12.82
C PRO A 47 16.07 5.98 12.02
N THR A 48 15.29 6.25 10.97
CA THR A 48 14.59 5.24 10.18
C THR A 48 15.58 4.38 9.40
N ARG A 49 15.47 3.05 9.55
CA ARG A 49 16.33 2.06 8.87
C ARG A 49 15.56 1.19 7.89
N LEU A 50 14.28 0.97 8.17
CA LEU A 50 13.38 0.13 7.38
C LEU A 50 12.14 0.95 7.05
N ILE A 51 11.78 1.00 5.77
CA ILE A 51 10.56 1.67 5.32
C ILE A 51 9.75 0.66 4.51
N SER A 52 8.56 0.32 5.00
CA SER A 52 7.56 -0.43 4.25
C SER A 52 6.68 0.61 3.58
N THR A 53 6.67 0.75 2.25
CA THR A 53 6.04 1.92 1.58
C THR A 53 5.04 1.58 0.49
N PHE A 54 4.69 0.31 0.32
CA PHE A 54 4.13 -0.14 -0.95
C PHE A 54 2.82 -0.92 -0.81
N ALA A 55 2.11 -0.68 0.29
CA ALA A 55 0.70 -1.02 0.44
C ALA A 55 -0.15 0.15 -0.08
N HIS A 56 -1.10 -0.09 -0.99
CA HIS A 56 -2.01 0.99 -1.41
C HIS A 56 -2.98 1.29 -0.27
N LEU A 57 -3.20 2.59 0.04
CA LEU A 57 -4.12 3.00 1.10
C LEU A 57 -5.58 2.81 0.67
N THR A 58 -6.02 1.57 0.59
CA THR A 58 -7.39 1.21 0.20
C THR A 58 -8.25 0.89 1.43
N PRO A 59 -9.57 1.10 1.35
CA PRO A 59 -10.52 0.73 2.39
C PRO A 59 -10.78 -0.77 2.48
N ASN A 60 -10.36 -1.56 1.48
CA ASN A 60 -10.44 -3.01 1.48
C ASN A 60 -9.03 -3.58 1.58
N LEU A 61 -8.34 -3.35 2.71
CA LEU A 61 -7.00 -3.88 3.01
C LEU A 61 -6.80 -5.27 2.37
N PRO A 62 -6.01 -5.40 1.28
CA PRO A 62 -5.78 -6.68 0.64
C PRO A 62 -5.10 -7.67 1.59
N PHE A 63 -5.45 -8.95 1.50
CA PHE A 63 -4.96 -9.93 2.47
C PHE A 63 -3.47 -10.26 2.32
N ASP A 64 -2.89 -10.07 1.14
CA ASP A 64 -1.44 -10.08 0.96
C ASP A 64 -0.77 -8.92 1.71
N GLU A 65 -1.40 -7.74 1.81
CA GLU A 65 -0.91 -6.63 2.65
C GLU A 65 -1.04 -6.94 4.16
N VAL A 66 -2.08 -7.70 4.57
CA VAL A 66 -2.20 -8.20 5.96
C VAL A 66 -1.02 -9.11 6.28
N PHE A 67 -0.72 -10.06 5.39
CA PHE A 67 0.41 -10.96 5.54
C PHE A 67 1.76 -10.21 5.54
N SER A 68 1.92 -9.22 4.66
CA SER A 68 3.09 -8.34 4.66
C SER A 68 3.28 -7.58 5.97
N ASN A 69 2.20 -7.10 6.59
CA ASN A 69 2.27 -6.43 7.89
C ASN A 69 2.64 -7.38 9.03
N TYR A 70 2.13 -8.62 9.01
CA TYR A 70 2.53 -9.66 9.94
C TYR A 70 4.03 -9.98 9.84
N ILE A 71 4.53 -10.23 8.62
CA ILE A 71 5.96 -10.49 8.38
C ILE A 71 6.83 -9.30 8.80
N LEU A 72 6.39 -8.07 8.49
CA LEU A 72 7.09 -6.84 8.87
C LEU A 72 7.33 -6.76 10.37
N LEU A 73 6.32 -7.07 11.19
CA LEU A 73 6.45 -7.10 12.64
C LEU A 73 7.45 -8.18 13.08
N GLU A 74 7.25 -9.42 12.65
CA GLU A 74 8.07 -10.57 13.03
C GLU A 74 9.55 -10.35 12.69
N MET A 75 9.84 -9.93 11.46
CA MET A 75 11.22 -9.68 11.05
C MET A 75 11.86 -8.51 11.80
N THR A 76 11.09 -7.46 12.13
CA THR A 76 11.56 -6.33 12.92
C THR A 76 11.96 -6.75 14.33
N GLN A 77 11.11 -7.54 14.99
CA GLN A 77 11.36 -8.05 16.34
C GLN A 77 12.59 -8.96 16.37
N ARG A 78 12.69 -9.93 15.44
CA ARG A 78 13.82 -10.87 15.35
C ARG A 78 15.14 -10.22 14.91
N ALA A 79 15.06 -9.12 14.15
CA ALA A 79 16.21 -8.29 13.84
C ALA A 79 16.64 -7.37 15.02
N GLY A 80 15.86 -7.33 16.11
CA GLY A 80 16.12 -6.44 17.25
C GLY A 80 16.02 -4.96 16.89
N LEU A 81 15.13 -4.61 15.96
CA LEU A 81 14.92 -3.21 15.56
C LEU A 81 13.91 -2.53 16.48
N HIS A 82 14.29 -1.36 17.00
CA HIS A 82 13.37 -0.51 17.76
C HIS A 82 12.27 0.04 16.85
N ARG A 83 11.05 0.22 17.37
CA ARG A 83 9.88 0.73 16.62
C ARG A 83 10.15 2.05 15.89
N ALA A 84 10.96 2.93 16.50
CA ALA A 84 11.34 4.22 15.91
C ALA A 84 12.25 4.08 14.67
N HIS A 85 12.84 2.91 14.44
CA HIS A 85 13.66 2.63 13.26
C HIS A 85 12.85 2.11 12.07
N VAL A 86 11.54 1.93 12.24
CA VAL A 86 10.66 1.38 11.21
C VAL A 86 9.55 2.37 10.87
N THR A 87 9.42 2.68 9.59
CA THR A 87 8.27 3.44 9.07
C THR A 87 7.42 2.50 8.24
N ASN A 88 6.19 2.22 8.68
CA ASN A 88 5.22 1.45 7.90
C ASN A 88 4.25 2.42 7.25
N CYS A 89 4.25 2.48 5.93
CA CYS A 89 3.66 3.54 5.15
C CYS A 89 2.70 2.95 4.11
N ALA A 90 1.49 3.52 4.08
CA ALA A 90 0.50 3.24 3.07
C ALA A 90 0.56 4.33 1.99
N TYR A 91 0.75 3.92 0.74
CA TYR A 91 0.79 4.79 -0.42
C TYR A 91 -0.62 5.30 -0.71
N ASP A 92 -0.84 6.58 -0.43
CA ASP A 92 -2.13 7.28 -0.59
C ASP A 92 -2.12 8.31 -1.73
N ASN A 93 -1.05 8.30 -2.52
CA ASN A 93 -0.91 8.98 -3.79
C ASN A 93 -1.20 8.00 -4.93
N TYR A 94 -2.29 7.23 -4.88
CA TYR A 94 -2.78 6.40 -6.00
C TYR A 94 -4.19 6.88 -6.45
N ILE A 95 -4.56 6.70 -7.73
CA ILE A 95 -5.91 6.95 -8.24
C ILE A 95 -6.69 5.63 -8.11
N PRO A 96 -7.72 5.57 -7.26
CA PRO A 96 -8.44 4.34 -7.01
C PRO A 96 -8.97 3.63 -8.26
N ARG A 97 -9.41 4.35 -9.30
CA ARG A 97 -9.91 3.72 -10.52
C ARG A 97 -8.83 3.10 -11.41
N LYS A 98 -7.69 3.78 -11.55
CA LYS A 98 -6.62 3.40 -12.48
C LYS A 98 -5.74 2.31 -11.88
N ASP A 99 -5.51 2.37 -10.58
CA ASP A 99 -4.50 1.55 -9.92
C ASP A 99 -5.06 0.23 -9.37
N THR A 100 -6.36 0.12 -9.04
CA THR A 100 -7.08 -1.16 -8.80
C THR A 100 -8.61 -0.92 -8.66
N PRO A 101 -9.50 -1.54 -9.45
CA PRO A 101 -10.94 -1.20 -9.50
C PRO A 101 -11.73 -1.38 -8.18
N LYS A 102 -11.13 -1.93 -7.13
CA LYS A 102 -11.76 -2.23 -5.83
C LYS A 102 -11.46 -1.18 -4.76
N ALA A 103 -10.59 -0.21 -5.03
CA ALA A 103 -10.02 0.65 -4.00
C ALA A 103 -10.90 1.86 -3.58
N PHE A 104 -11.99 2.15 -4.28
CA PHE A 104 -12.96 3.22 -3.91
C PHE A 104 -14.29 2.67 -3.40
N THR A 105 -14.42 1.35 -3.33
CA THR A 105 -15.62 0.65 -2.84
C THR A 105 -15.27 -0.17 -1.62
N VAL A 106 -16.25 -0.61 -0.83
CA VAL A 106 -16.06 -1.64 0.22
C VAL A 106 -16.68 -2.96 -0.24
N GLN A 107 -16.11 -4.12 0.07
CA GLN A 107 -16.64 -5.41 -0.37
C GLN A 107 -17.36 -6.18 0.74
N PHE A 108 -18.70 -6.19 0.71
CA PHE A 108 -19.51 -6.96 1.66
C PHE A 108 -20.34 -8.01 0.94
N GLY A 109 -19.99 -9.30 1.04
CA GLY A 109 -20.79 -10.40 0.46
C GLY A 109 -21.19 -10.19 -1.02
N ILE A 110 -20.44 -9.33 -1.71
CA ILE A 110 -20.56 -8.83 -3.09
C ILE A 110 -21.72 -7.83 -3.32
N VAL A 111 -21.88 -6.90 -2.38
CA VAL A 111 -22.40 -5.54 -2.57
C VAL A 111 -21.25 -4.57 -2.33
N ASN A 112 -21.15 -3.56 -3.18
CA ASN A 112 -20.01 -2.64 -3.18
C ASN A 112 -20.48 -1.19 -2.99
N PRO A 113 -20.63 -0.69 -1.75
CA PRO A 113 -20.85 0.73 -1.53
C PRO A 113 -19.62 1.51 -1.99
N LYS A 114 -19.86 2.60 -2.74
CA LYS A 114 -18.81 3.56 -3.07
C LYS A 114 -18.55 4.42 -1.85
N ILE A 115 -17.28 4.63 -1.53
CA ILE A 115 -16.90 5.39 -0.33
C ILE A 115 -15.94 6.55 -0.57
N MET A 116 -15.37 6.63 -1.77
CA MET A 116 -14.49 7.71 -2.20
C MET A 116 -14.78 8.08 -3.65
N GLU A 117 -14.35 9.27 -4.04
CA GLU A 117 -14.31 9.66 -5.45
C GLU A 117 -13.19 8.90 -6.16
N PRO A 118 -13.50 8.17 -7.25
CA PRO A 118 -12.57 7.24 -7.87
C PRO A 118 -11.44 7.93 -8.67
N ASP A 119 -11.62 9.20 -9.03
CA ASP A 119 -10.70 9.99 -9.85
C ASP A 119 -9.87 10.99 -9.02
N ILE A 120 -9.99 10.96 -7.69
CA ILE A 120 -9.25 11.80 -6.75
C ILE A 120 -8.45 10.88 -5.82
N ILE A 121 -7.26 11.31 -5.41
CA ILE A 121 -6.40 10.53 -4.50
C ILE A 121 -6.90 10.64 -3.06
N PRO A 122 -6.72 9.63 -2.20
CA PRO A 122 -7.18 9.69 -0.80
C PRO A 122 -6.64 10.89 -0.01
N SER A 123 -5.37 11.27 -0.22
CA SER A 123 -4.69 12.31 0.57
C SER A 123 -5.31 13.71 0.46
N VAL A 124 -6.02 13.99 -0.63
CA VAL A 124 -6.65 15.30 -0.91
C VAL A 124 -8.17 15.25 -0.87
N GLN A 125 -8.75 14.11 -0.49
CA GLN A 125 -10.19 13.98 -0.22
C GLN A 125 -10.47 14.32 1.26
N ASP A 126 -11.46 15.18 1.47
CA ASP A 126 -11.85 15.71 2.78
C ASP A 126 -13.04 14.95 3.40
N ARG A 127 -13.43 13.82 2.81
CA ARG A 127 -14.56 13.01 3.27
C ARG A 127 -14.41 11.54 2.87
N LEU A 128 -14.90 10.66 3.74
CA LEU A 128 -15.18 9.25 3.44
C LEU A 128 -16.69 9.00 3.50
N SER A 129 -17.31 8.59 2.40
CA SER A 129 -18.77 8.50 2.25
C SER A 129 -19.29 7.08 2.39
N TYR A 130 -19.71 6.66 3.58
CA TYR A 130 -20.31 5.34 3.76
C TYR A 130 -21.82 5.44 4.03
N ASP A 131 -22.62 4.77 3.20
CA ASP A 131 -24.07 4.69 3.36
C ASP A 131 -24.52 3.24 3.56
N ARG A 132 -24.92 2.93 4.79
CA ARG A 132 -25.42 1.61 5.19
C ARG A 132 -26.67 1.20 4.42
N SER A 133 -27.51 2.15 3.99
CA SER A 133 -28.75 1.83 3.27
C SER A 133 -28.50 1.22 1.89
N ILE A 134 -27.38 1.59 1.25
CA ILE A 134 -26.92 0.99 -0.01
C ILE A 134 -26.60 -0.50 0.17
N LEU A 135 -26.09 -0.88 1.34
CA LEU A 135 -25.82 -2.29 1.65
C LEU A 135 -27.09 -3.11 1.84
N PHE A 136 -28.11 -2.56 2.50
CA PHE A 136 -29.36 -3.29 2.76
C PHE A 136 -30.26 -3.43 1.54
N LYS A 137 -30.26 -2.45 0.63
CA LYS A 137 -31.06 -2.48 -0.59
C LYS A 137 -30.64 -3.63 -1.53
N ASP A 138 -29.35 -4.01 -1.51
CA ASP A 138 -28.78 -5.08 -2.36
C ASP A 138 -28.41 -6.36 -1.58
N GLY A 139 -28.28 -6.31 -0.25
CA GLY A 139 -27.69 -7.36 0.60
C GLY A 139 -28.66 -8.33 1.29
N GLN A 140 -29.95 -7.99 1.44
CA GLN A 140 -30.93 -8.86 2.14
C GLN A 140 -31.11 -10.25 1.47
N ASN A 141 -30.78 -10.39 0.18
CA ASN A 141 -30.86 -11.67 -0.51
C ASN A 141 -29.70 -12.65 -0.21
N ARG A 142 -28.64 -12.24 0.50
CA ARG A 142 -27.40 -13.04 0.61
C ARG A 142 -26.93 -13.42 2.00
N VAL A 143 -27.46 -12.77 3.04
CA VAL A 143 -27.48 -13.38 4.38
C VAL A 143 -28.19 -14.75 4.34
N ARG A 144 -29.09 -14.98 3.36
CA ARG A 144 -29.69 -16.30 3.08
C ARG A 144 -28.78 -17.31 2.35
N SER A 145 -27.56 -16.90 1.96
CA SER A 145 -26.60 -17.73 1.20
C SER A 145 -25.40 -18.19 2.03
N ALA A 146 -25.26 -17.72 3.27
CA ALA A 146 -24.31 -18.33 4.21
C ALA A 146 -24.74 -19.78 4.49
N PRO A 147 -23.81 -20.72 4.72
CA PRO A 147 -24.16 -22.05 5.20
C PRO A 147 -25.05 -21.90 6.45
N GLU A 148 -26.24 -22.50 6.48
CA GLU A 148 -27.20 -22.35 7.59
C GLU A 148 -26.56 -22.60 8.96
N GLN A 149 -25.54 -23.48 8.98
CA GLN A 149 -24.78 -23.87 10.17
C GLN A 149 -23.88 -22.76 10.76
N LYS A 150 -23.64 -21.64 10.05
CA LYS A 150 -22.75 -20.54 10.50
C LYS A 150 -23.35 -19.13 10.28
N LEU A 151 -24.67 -19.04 10.15
CA LEU A 151 -25.33 -17.78 9.81
C LEU A 151 -25.17 -16.69 10.89
N GLU A 152 -25.23 -17.07 12.17
CA GLU A 152 -25.08 -16.14 13.29
C GLU A 152 -23.66 -15.57 13.38
N GLU A 153 -22.63 -16.42 13.22
CA GLU A 153 -21.23 -15.97 13.16
C GLU A 153 -20.99 -14.99 12.02
N PHE A 154 -21.54 -15.28 10.84
CA PHE A 154 -21.39 -14.40 9.68
C PHE A 154 -22.04 -13.03 9.94
N ARG A 155 -23.23 -13.00 10.55
CA ARG A 155 -23.92 -11.75 10.90
C ARG A 155 -23.15 -10.95 11.94
N ALA A 156 -22.65 -11.61 12.99
CA ALA A 156 -21.85 -10.95 14.02
C ALA A 156 -20.62 -10.26 13.41
N ARG A 157 -19.85 -10.96 12.55
CA ARG A 157 -18.69 -10.40 11.86
C ARG A 157 -19.05 -9.27 10.90
N PHE A 158 -20.22 -9.35 10.26
CA PHE A 158 -20.72 -8.27 9.41
C PHE A 158 -21.00 -7.01 10.22
N ASP A 159 -21.68 -7.14 11.35
CA ASP A 159 -22.01 -6.01 12.23
C ASP A 159 -20.72 -5.37 12.81
N GLU A 160 -19.70 -6.17 13.12
CA GLU A 160 -18.37 -5.68 13.51
C GLU A 160 -17.75 -4.81 12.41
N LEU A 161 -17.65 -5.33 11.17
CA LEU A 161 -17.10 -4.58 10.04
C LEU A 161 -17.90 -3.32 9.72
N ASP A 162 -19.22 -3.42 9.68
CA ASP A 162 -20.13 -2.30 9.42
C ASP A 162 -19.97 -1.18 10.47
N SER A 163 -19.82 -1.55 11.75
CA SER A 163 -19.57 -0.57 12.83
C SER A 163 -18.26 0.21 12.62
N ILE A 164 -17.21 -0.46 12.13
CA ILE A 164 -15.92 0.17 11.82
C ILE A 164 -16.09 1.20 10.70
N TYR A 165 -16.72 0.84 9.58
CA TYR A 165 -16.92 1.79 8.49
C TYR A 165 -17.81 2.97 8.88
N GLN A 166 -18.86 2.75 9.66
CA GLN A 166 -19.71 3.84 10.17
C GLN A 166 -18.92 4.80 11.04
N LYS A 167 -18.10 4.27 11.98
CA LYS A 167 -17.27 5.06 12.89
C LYS A 167 -16.35 6.05 12.15
N TYR A 168 -15.76 5.64 11.03
CA TYR A 168 -14.83 6.48 10.26
C TYR A 168 -15.47 7.24 9.10
N SER A 169 -16.78 7.12 8.89
CA SER A 169 -17.51 7.86 7.84
C SER A 169 -17.68 9.35 8.18
N GLY A 170 -17.96 10.18 7.16
CA GLY A 170 -18.21 11.62 7.32
C GLY A 170 -17.01 12.51 6.95
N GLU A 171 -17.06 13.77 7.36
CA GLU A 171 -16.04 14.80 7.08
C GLU A 171 -14.70 14.50 7.76
N GLY A 172 -13.60 14.96 7.16
CA GLY A 172 -12.22 14.75 7.60
C GLY A 172 -11.38 14.02 6.54
N ASN A 173 -10.05 14.11 6.66
CA ASN A 173 -9.11 13.55 5.69
C ASN A 173 -9.36 12.05 5.44
N ALA A 174 -9.58 11.68 4.17
CA ALA A 174 -9.93 10.30 3.81
C ALA A 174 -8.78 9.32 4.11
N SER A 175 -7.51 9.70 3.92
CA SER A 175 -6.37 8.86 4.26
C SER A 175 -6.35 8.50 5.76
N GLU A 176 -6.52 9.48 6.64
CA GLU A 176 -6.55 9.24 8.09
C GLU A 176 -7.69 8.32 8.51
N LYS A 177 -8.88 8.51 7.92
CA LYS A 177 -10.05 7.65 8.16
C LYS A 177 -9.80 6.21 7.71
N ILE A 178 -9.19 6.01 6.54
CA ILE A 178 -8.86 4.67 6.03
C ILE A 178 -7.79 4.01 6.90
N LEU A 179 -6.78 4.75 7.37
CA LEU A 179 -5.79 4.23 8.33
C LEU A 179 -6.46 3.81 9.65
N GLY A 180 -7.46 4.56 10.11
CA GLY A 180 -8.31 4.20 11.25
C GLY A 180 -9.05 2.88 11.04
N ILE A 181 -9.68 2.70 9.86
CA ILE A 181 -10.33 1.43 9.47
C ILE A 181 -9.34 0.26 9.47
N ARG A 182 -8.17 0.44 8.82
CA ARG A 182 -7.13 -0.60 8.72
C ARG A 182 -6.61 -1.01 10.10
N ARG A 183 -6.44 -0.05 11.02
CA ARG A 183 -6.09 -0.32 12.42
C ARG A 183 -7.11 -1.25 13.08
N GLU A 184 -8.40 -0.93 13.02
CA GLU A 184 -9.43 -1.79 13.61
C GLU A 184 -9.46 -3.18 12.94
N PHE A 185 -9.15 -3.29 11.65
CA PHE A 185 -9.03 -4.58 10.97
C PHE A 185 -7.91 -5.44 11.54
N PHE A 186 -6.73 -4.86 11.76
CA PHE A 186 -5.65 -5.58 12.44
C PHE A 186 -6.05 -5.99 13.86
N ASP A 187 -6.76 -5.11 14.59
CA ASP A 187 -7.27 -5.41 15.94
C ASP A 187 -8.29 -6.57 15.94
N LEU A 188 -9.15 -6.69 14.92
CA LEU A 188 -10.09 -7.81 14.76
C LEU A 188 -9.39 -9.17 14.59
N VAL A 189 -8.23 -9.20 13.94
CA VAL A 189 -7.40 -10.42 13.87
C VAL A 189 -6.70 -10.69 15.21
N GLY A 190 -6.38 -9.61 15.93
CA GLY A 190 -5.74 -9.62 17.23
C GLY A 190 -4.27 -10.05 17.18
N PHE A 191 -3.56 -9.62 16.14
CA PHE A 191 -2.10 -9.56 16.18
C PHE A 191 -1.67 -8.13 16.42
N ASP A 192 -0.53 -7.99 17.11
CA ASP A 192 0.20 -6.75 17.10
C ASP A 192 0.61 -6.42 15.66
N PHE A 193 0.79 -5.13 15.38
CA PHE A 193 1.29 -4.67 14.08
C PHE A 193 2.07 -3.38 14.27
N ILE A 194 2.82 -2.99 13.25
CA ILE A 194 3.49 -1.69 13.19
C ILE A 194 2.49 -0.69 12.61
N PRO A 195 2.04 0.34 13.34
CA PRO A 195 1.04 1.27 12.82
C PRO A 195 1.44 1.92 11.51
N GLU A 196 0.52 1.89 10.55
CA GLU A 196 0.66 2.53 9.25
C GLU A 196 0.55 4.06 9.36
N VAL A 197 1.28 4.75 8.48
CA VAL A 197 1.20 6.20 8.25
C VAL A 197 0.93 6.49 6.78
N ALA A 198 0.34 7.65 6.48
CA ALA A 198 0.10 8.08 5.10
C ALA A 198 1.42 8.52 4.43
N TYR A 199 1.63 8.09 3.19
CA TYR A 199 2.80 8.48 2.38
C TYR A 199 2.87 9.99 2.19
N SER A 200 1.77 10.61 1.77
CA SER A 200 1.64 12.05 1.56
C SER A 200 2.04 12.88 2.78
N LEU A 201 1.73 12.41 3.99
CA LEU A 201 2.01 13.11 5.24
C LEU A 201 3.43 12.88 5.78
N THR A 202 4.01 11.71 5.51
CA THR A 202 5.27 11.30 6.17
C THR A 202 6.46 11.25 5.23
N LEU A 203 6.29 10.64 4.06
CA LEU A 203 7.40 10.33 3.16
C LEU A 203 7.49 11.28 1.99
N GLN A 204 6.38 11.82 1.49
CA GLN A 204 6.45 12.78 0.38
C GLN A 204 7.30 14.02 0.69
N PRO A 205 7.22 14.66 1.87
CA PRO A 205 8.13 15.75 2.22
C PRO A 205 9.60 15.31 2.23
N LYS A 206 9.90 14.12 2.76
CA LYS A 206 11.25 13.55 2.76
C LYS A 206 11.74 13.22 1.34
N THR A 207 10.85 12.72 0.48
CA THR A 207 11.15 12.51 -0.94
C THR A 207 11.52 13.86 -1.58
N ALA A 208 10.78 14.93 -1.33
CA ALA A 208 11.16 16.27 -1.83
C ALA A 208 12.54 16.72 -1.33
N ASP A 209 12.83 16.52 -0.04
CA ASP A 209 14.13 16.87 0.56
C ASP A 209 15.29 16.06 -0.05
N VAL A 210 15.09 14.77 -0.30
CA VAL A 210 16.08 13.90 -0.94
C VAL A 210 16.35 14.36 -2.38
N LEU A 211 15.29 14.63 -3.15
CA LEU A 211 15.40 15.09 -4.53
C LEU A 211 16.12 16.45 -4.61
N GLU A 212 15.85 17.36 -3.67
CA GLU A 212 16.54 18.64 -3.60
C GLU A 212 18.04 18.47 -3.24
N ALA A 213 18.35 17.55 -2.32
CA ALA A 213 19.74 17.25 -1.95
C ALA A 213 20.52 16.61 -3.09
N LEU A 214 19.90 15.71 -3.87
CA LEU A 214 20.47 15.14 -5.09
C LEU A 214 20.73 16.22 -6.16
N TYR A 215 19.75 17.11 -6.37
CA TYR A 215 19.91 18.23 -7.31
C TYR A 215 21.12 19.09 -6.98
N LYS A 216 21.31 19.45 -5.70
CA LYS A 216 22.50 20.22 -5.23
C LYS A 216 23.83 19.50 -5.47
N LYS A 217 23.81 18.18 -5.69
CA LYS A 217 24.99 17.35 -6.02
C LYS A 217 25.17 17.10 -7.51
N GLY A 218 24.33 17.68 -8.37
CA GLY A 218 24.39 17.49 -9.82
C GLY A 218 23.62 16.26 -10.31
N PHE A 219 22.68 15.74 -9.52
CA PHE A 219 21.75 14.67 -9.91
C PHE A 219 20.31 15.18 -9.96
N PRO A 220 19.96 16.10 -10.87
CA PRO A 220 18.56 16.51 -11.06
C PRO A 220 17.71 15.32 -11.49
N PHE A 221 16.59 15.08 -10.80
CA PHE A 221 15.76 13.90 -11.09
C PHE A 221 15.11 13.94 -12.47
N TRP A 222 14.93 15.12 -13.07
CA TRP A 222 14.39 15.28 -14.42
C TRP A 222 15.37 14.86 -15.53
N GLU A 223 16.64 14.59 -15.19
CA GLU A 223 17.63 14.03 -16.10
C GLU A 223 17.88 12.53 -15.83
N MET A 224 17.17 11.94 -14.87
CA MET A 224 17.32 10.54 -14.48
C MET A 224 16.88 9.61 -15.63
N PRO A 225 17.62 8.53 -15.91
CA PRO A 225 17.20 7.54 -16.89
C PRO A 225 15.94 6.78 -16.41
N VAL A 226 15.00 6.53 -17.34
CA VAL A 226 13.78 5.77 -17.09
C VAL A 226 13.72 4.54 -18.03
N PRO A 227 13.35 3.33 -17.56
CA PRO A 227 13.59 2.08 -18.30
C PRO A 227 12.68 1.78 -19.51
N GLU A 228 11.67 2.60 -19.86
CA GLU A 228 10.77 2.30 -20.98
C GLU A 228 10.59 3.46 -21.99
N GLU A 229 10.16 3.14 -23.20
CA GLU A 229 10.00 4.09 -24.32
C GLU A 229 8.67 4.86 -24.31
N LYS A 230 7.71 4.53 -23.44
CA LYS A 230 6.39 5.19 -23.38
C LYS A 230 6.41 6.66 -22.90
N TYR A 231 7.58 7.23 -22.63
CA TYR A 231 7.78 8.42 -21.80
C TYR A 231 8.21 9.69 -22.56
N TRP A 232 7.94 9.77 -23.87
CA TRP A 232 8.48 10.87 -24.70
C TRP A 232 7.70 12.18 -24.68
N LYS A 233 6.44 12.19 -24.23
CA LYS A 233 5.57 13.40 -24.26
C LYS A 233 5.33 14.05 -22.90
N ASP A 234 5.33 13.26 -21.84
CA ASP A 234 5.10 13.68 -20.45
C ASP A 234 6.26 13.19 -19.59
N THR A 235 6.62 13.93 -18.54
CA THR A 235 7.75 13.56 -17.67
C THR A 235 7.52 12.21 -16.99
N PHE A 236 6.26 11.87 -16.66
CA PHE A 236 5.89 10.72 -15.83
C PHE A 236 6.56 10.68 -14.44
N LEU A 237 7.44 11.62 -14.08
CA LEU A 237 8.15 11.69 -12.80
C LEU A 237 7.28 12.33 -11.71
N VAL A 238 6.41 13.26 -12.12
CA VAL A 238 5.43 13.90 -11.25
C VAL A 238 4.09 13.99 -11.96
N GLU A 239 3.01 14.03 -11.18
CA GLU A 239 1.68 14.41 -11.66
C GLU A 239 1.24 15.70 -10.97
N GLY A 240 0.61 16.61 -11.71
CA GLY A 240 0.09 17.87 -11.19
C GLY A 240 -1.31 17.69 -10.62
N LEU A 241 -1.68 18.49 -9.64
CA LEU A 241 -3.05 18.53 -9.13
C LEU A 241 -3.77 19.78 -9.64
N ASP A 242 -4.88 19.57 -10.33
CA ASP A 242 -5.72 20.64 -10.86
C ASP A 242 -6.53 21.34 -9.75
N ALA A 243 -7.28 22.38 -10.12
CA ALA A 243 -8.12 23.13 -9.18
C ALA A 243 -9.18 22.25 -8.45
N ASN A 244 -9.57 21.12 -9.06
CA ASN A 244 -10.50 20.13 -8.51
C ASN A 244 -9.78 18.93 -7.88
N LYS A 245 -8.47 19.04 -7.63
CA LYS A 245 -7.62 18.00 -7.02
C LYS A 245 -7.51 16.71 -7.82
N ARG A 246 -7.78 16.76 -9.14
CA ARG A 246 -7.56 15.63 -10.04
C ARG A 246 -6.15 15.68 -10.60
N ARG A 247 -5.60 14.50 -10.92
CA ARG A 247 -4.27 14.41 -11.49
C ARG A 247 -4.23 14.81 -12.95
N GLN A 248 -3.16 15.49 -13.29
CA GLN A 248 -2.87 15.96 -14.63
C GLN A 248 -1.47 15.52 -15.02
N HIS A 249 -1.33 15.09 -16.27
CA HIS A 249 -0.01 14.77 -16.83
C HIS A 249 0.84 16.04 -16.89
N VAL A 250 2.11 15.90 -16.50
CA VAL A 250 3.06 17.01 -16.42
C VAL A 250 4.10 16.85 -17.51
N ARG A 251 4.29 17.90 -18.29
CA ARG A 251 5.36 18.05 -19.28
C ARG A 251 6.52 18.84 -18.68
N PHE A 252 7.74 18.60 -19.16
CA PHE A 252 8.90 19.42 -18.80
C PHE A 252 9.41 20.14 -20.04
N GLU A 253 9.24 21.46 -20.05
CA GLU A 253 9.51 22.31 -21.21
C GLU A 253 10.25 23.56 -20.75
N ASN A 254 11.40 23.86 -21.36
CA ASN A 254 12.20 25.06 -21.09
C ASN A 254 12.55 25.27 -19.59
N GLY A 255 12.81 24.20 -18.85
CA GLY A 255 13.11 24.27 -17.41
C GLY A 255 11.89 24.44 -16.51
N GLU A 256 10.68 24.23 -17.02
CA GLU A 256 9.43 24.32 -16.27
C GLU A 256 8.62 23.02 -16.36
N PHE A 257 8.00 22.64 -15.24
CA PHE A 257 6.97 21.61 -15.17
C PHE A 257 5.60 22.23 -15.48
N VAL A 258 4.93 21.75 -16.53
CA VAL A 258 3.72 22.35 -17.10
C VAL A 258 2.58 21.35 -17.12
N PHE A 259 1.40 21.73 -16.63
CA PHE A 259 0.19 20.90 -16.68
C PHE A 259 -1.10 21.73 -16.74
N PRO A 260 -2.19 21.19 -17.31
CA PRO A 260 -3.51 21.81 -17.26
C PRO A 260 -3.97 22.03 -15.82
N TYR A 261 -4.44 23.21 -15.44
CA TYR A 261 -4.87 23.48 -14.04
C TYR A 261 -6.36 23.74 -13.91
N ASP A 262 -6.95 24.42 -14.88
CA ASP A 262 -8.39 24.64 -14.99
C ASP A 262 -8.77 24.84 -16.47
N LYS A 263 -9.98 25.34 -16.74
CA LYS A 263 -10.45 25.59 -18.10
C LYS A 263 -9.76 26.78 -18.77
N ASP A 264 -9.10 27.63 -17.97
CA ASP A 264 -8.63 28.95 -18.36
C ASP A 264 -7.10 29.03 -18.43
N GLY A 265 -6.37 27.99 -17.98
CA GLY A 265 -4.91 27.98 -18.12
C GLY A 265 -4.16 26.71 -17.70
N GLU A 266 -2.88 26.73 -18.06
CA GLU A 266 -1.87 25.79 -17.56
C GLU A 266 -1.17 26.38 -16.34
N LYS A 267 -0.79 25.51 -15.40
CA LYS A 267 0.14 25.86 -14.33
C LYS A 267 1.57 25.53 -14.75
N ARG A 268 2.48 26.46 -14.46
CA ARG A 268 3.91 26.36 -14.75
C ARG A 268 4.71 26.45 -13.46
N ILE A 269 5.57 25.47 -13.22
CA ILE A 269 6.40 25.40 -12.02
C ILE A 269 7.87 25.34 -12.49
N PRO A 270 8.67 26.40 -12.28
CA PRO A 270 10.10 26.37 -12.55
C PRO A 270 10.79 25.19 -11.83
N GLN A 271 11.78 24.58 -12.46
CA GLN A 271 12.45 23.37 -11.94
C GLN A 271 13.00 23.53 -10.51
N GLU A 272 13.43 24.73 -10.12
CA GLU A 272 13.95 25.05 -8.79
C GLU A 272 12.84 25.08 -7.72
N LYS A 273 11.58 25.31 -8.13
CA LYS A 273 10.41 25.37 -7.25
C LYS A 273 9.69 24.03 -7.13
N ILE A 274 10.10 23.00 -7.88
CA ILE A 274 9.39 21.71 -7.89
C ILE A 274 9.44 21.00 -6.55
N PHE A 275 10.50 21.19 -5.76
CA PHE A 275 10.66 20.58 -4.44
C PHE A 275 9.61 21.13 -3.46
N ASP A 276 9.40 22.44 -3.45
CA ASP A 276 8.35 23.06 -2.63
C ASP A 276 6.95 22.67 -3.11
N ALA A 277 6.75 22.56 -4.43
CA ALA A 277 5.49 22.06 -4.98
C ALA A 277 5.18 20.62 -4.54
N LEU A 278 6.20 19.75 -4.42
CA LEU A 278 6.06 18.41 -3.85
C LEU A 278 5.70 18.47 -2.35
N ARG A 279 6.34 19.35 -1.56
CA ARG A 279 6.05 19.50 -0.12
C ARG A 279 4.62 19.98 0.13
N HIS A 280 4.08 20.82 -0.73
CA HIS A 280 2.75 21.42 -0.57
C HIS A 280 1.62 20.67 -1.31
N LEU A 281 1.87 19.46 -1.83
CA LEU A 281 0.90 18.69 -2.60
C LEU A 281 0.32 19.49 -3.79
N GLU A 282 1.13 20.29 -4.47
CA GLU A 282 0.76 20.89 -5.76
C GLU A 282 1.06 19.94 -6.92
N VAL A 283 2.11 19.14 -6.75
CA VAL A 283 2.45 17.98 -7.55
C VAL A 283 2.66 16.79 -6.62
N ILE A 284 2.52 15.58 -7.14
CA ILE A 284 2.81 14.35 -6.42
C ILE A 284 3.94 13.58 -7.11
N PRO A 285 4.83 12.94 -6.33
CA PRO A 285 5.84 12.07 -6.91
C PRO A 285 5.17 10.82 -7.47
N THR A 286 5.60 10.39 -8.65
CA THR A 286 5.25 9.06 -9.15
C THR A 286 6.23 8.02 -8.63
N MET A 287 5.94 6.75 -8.90
CA MET A 287 6.73 5.63 -8.40
C MET A 287 8.24 5.70 -8.70
N PRO A 288 8.71 6.11 -9.89
CA PRO A 288 10.12 6.34 -10.13
C PRO A 288 10.81 7.24 -9.12
N LEU A 289 10.16 8.33 -8.67
CA LEU A 289 10.74 9.24 -7.68
C LEU A 289 10.67 8.69 -6.25
N VAL A 290 9.61 7.94 -5.94
CA VAL A 290 9.54 7.19 -4.67
C VAL A 290 10.72 6.23 -4.58
N ILE A 291 10.96 5.42 -5.61
CA ILE A 291 12.09 4.46 -5.66
C ILE A 291 13.42 5.20 -5.59
N LEU A 292 13.60 6.28 -6.37
CA LEU A 292 14.84 7.06 -6.36
C LEU A 292 15.19 7.53 -4.95
N SER A 293 14.20 8.06 -4.22
CA SER A 293 14.40 8.57 -2.87
C SER A 293 14.82 7.49 -1.86
N LEU A 294 14.30 6.27 -2.02
CA LEU A 294 14.62 5.13 -1.15
C LEU A 294 15.99 4.52 -1.48
N VAL A 295 16.34 4.46 -2.77
CA VAL A 295 17.63 3.93 -3.24
C VAL A 295 18.79 4.84 -2.85
N THR A 296 18.60 6.16 -2.90
CA THR A 296 19.65 7.15 -2.61
C THR A 296 20.12 7.11 -1.16
N ALA A 297 19.23 6.75 -0.24
CA ALA A 297 19.44 6.90 1.18
C ALA A 297 19.44 5.56 1.92
N PRO A 298 19.98 4.47 1.34
CA PRO A 298 19.49 3.10 1.44
C PRO A 298 18.84 2.77 2.78
N GLN A 299 17.56 3.12 2.92
CA GLN A 299 16.70 2.37 3.81
C GLN A 299 16.39 1.09 3.09
N ILE A 300 16.16 0.02 3.84
CA ILE A 300 15.79 -1.25 3.22
C ILE A 300 14.29 -1.16 2.93
N PRO A 301 13.81 -0.98 1.68
CA PRO A 301 12.39 -1.09 1.38
C PRO A 301 11.88 -2.49 1.67
N HIS A 302 10.69 -2.56 2.25
CA HIS A 302 9.88 -3.78 2.30
C HIS A 302 8.69 -3.62 1.37
N LEU A 303 8.63 -4.44 0.31
CA LEU A 303 7.52 -4.47 -0.64
C LEU A 303 6.47 -5.49 -0.19
N GLY A 304 5.24 -5.00 -0.01
CA GLY A 304 4.04 -5.84 0.05
C GLY A 304 3.39 -5.95 -1.33
N GLY A 305 2.79 -7.09 -1.66
CA GLY A 305 1.99 -7.28 -2.87
C GLY A 305 2.72 -7.75 -4.13
N SER A 306 2.02 -8.50 -4.97
CA SER A 306 2.58 -9.20 -6.14
C SER A 306 2.96 -8.28 -7.32
N ALA A 307 2.29 -7.14 -7.47
CA ALA A 307 2.49 -6.22 -8.60
C ALA A 307 3.90 -5.59 -8.60
N TRP A 308 4.49 -5.42 -7.42
CA TRP A 308 5.73 -4.67 -7.26
C TRP A 308 6.98 -5.43 -7.66
N LYS A 309 6.94 -6.77 -7.61
CA LYS A 309 8.07 -7.63 -7.96
C LYS A 309 8.57 -7.44 -9.39
N GLN A 310 7.70 -7.01 -10.30
CA GLN A 310 8.05 -6.85 -11.71
C GLN A 310 8.57 -5.43 -12.02
N TYR A 311 8.07 -4.42 -11.29
CA TYR A 311 8.33 -3.02 -11.60
C TYR A 311 9.48 -2.42 -10.77
N ALA A 312 9.47 -2.64 -9.45
CA ALA A 312 10.41 -2.00 -8.54
C ALA A 312 11.87 -2.38 -8.81
N PRO A 313 12.22 -3.65 -9.13
CA PRO A 313 13.60 -4.04 -9.38
C PRO A 313 14.25 -3.28 -10.55
N VAL A 314 13.56 -3.17 -11.68
CA VAL A 314 14.09 -2.53 -12.90
C VAL A 314 14.42 -1.06 -12.66
N HIS A 315 13.50 -0.32 -12.03
CA HIS A 315 13.74 1.07 -11.66
C HIS A 315 14.87 1.20 -10.63
N THR A 316 14.88 0.32 -9.62
CA THR A 316 15.92 0.31 -8.57
C THR A 316 17.30 0.15 -9.18
N ASP A 317 17.48 -0.81 -10.08
CA ASP A 317 18.79 -1.12 -10.66
C ASP A 317 19.30 -0.01 -11.57
N VAL A 318 18.44 0.55 -12.43
CA VAL A 318 18.81 1.66 -13.33
C VAL A 318 19.16 2.93 -12.53
N GLN A 319 18.39 3.23 -11.48
CA GLN A 319 18.62 4.41 -10.64
C GLN A 319 19.85 4.26 -9.76
N ALA A 320 20.09 3.06 -9.20
CA ALA A 320 21.31 2.76 -8.45
C ALA A 320 22.55 2.94 -9.32
N GLU A 321 22.51 2.45 -10.57
CA GLU A 321 23.61 2.61 -11.53
C GLU A 321 23.88 4.08 -11.86
N TRP A 322 22.83 4.85 -12.15
CA TRP A 322 22.93 6.27 -12.43
C TRP A 322 23.56 7.05 -11.27
N LEU A 323 23.22 6.70 -10.04
CA LEU A 323 23.76 7.30 -8.82
C LEU A 323 25.15 6.76 -8.44
N GLY A 324 25.64 5.69 -9.09
CA GLY A 324 26.89 5.01 -8.72
C GLY A 324 26.80 4.18 -7.43
N ILE A 325 25.60 3.74 -7.06
CA ILE A 325 25.34 2.88 -5.90
C ILE A 325 25.61 1.41 -6.31
N PRO A 326 26.50 0.69 -5.60
CA PRO A 326 26.90 -0.66 -6.00
C PRO A 326 25.82 -1.73 -5.74
N GLU A 327 24.91 -1.48 -4.81
CA GLU A 327 23.81 -2.39 -4.48
C GLU A 327 22.74 -2.44 -5.58
N ARG A 328 22.09 -3.60 -5.71
CA ARG A 328 21.02 -3.89 -6.67
C ARG A 328 19.75 -4.33 -5.97
N SER A 329 18.67 -4.42 -6.74
CA SER A 329 17.31 -4.70 -6.30
C SER A 329 17.17 -5.96 -5.44
N ASP A 330 17.91 -7.01 -5.75
CA ASP A 330 18.01 -8.27 -4.97
C ASP A 330 18.50 -8.08 -3.53
N THR A 331 19.31 -7.05 -3.29
CA THR A 331 19.82 -6.70 -1.96
C THR A 331 19.06 -5.52 -1.34
N LEU A 332 18.51 -4.62 -2.15
CA LEU A 332 17.82 -3.42 -1.67
C LEU A 332 16.39 -3.73 -1.22
N ILE A 333 15.75 -4.78 -1.74
CA ILE A 333 14.32 -5.02 -1.55
C ILE A 333 14.06 -6.26 -0.68
N LEU A 334 13.26 -6.08 0.38
CA LEU A 334 12.65 -7.16 1.15
C LEU A 334 11.22 -7.42 0.68
N GLY A 335 10.70 -8.62 0.92
CA GLY A 335 9.28 -8.86 0.63
C GLY A 335 8.76 -10.23 1.04
N THR A 336 7.45 -10.37 0.93
CA THR A 336 6.71 -11.59 1.27
C THR A 336 6.45 -12.49 0.07
N GLY A 337 7.16 -12.30 -1.04
CA GLY A 337 6.88 -13.10 -2.22
C GLY A 337 5.51 -12.82 -2.87
N GLY A 338 4.73 -11.85 -2.40
CA GLY A 338 3.38 -11.57 -2.92
C GLY A 338 2.37 -12.69 -2.64
N TYR A 339 2.62 -13.51 -1.61
CA TYR A 339 1.73 -14.61 -1.24
C TYR A 339 0.36 -14.09 -0.79
N LYS A 340 -0.68 -14.69 -1.34
CA LYS A 340 -2.08 -14.50 -0.95
C LYS A 340 -2.52 -15.73 -0.19
N LEU A 341 -2.45 -15.68 1.13
CA LEU A 341 -2.75 -16.83 1.97
C LEU A 341 -4.24 -17.20 1.95
N LEU A 342 -5.13 -16.20 1.99
CA LEU A 342 -6.57 -16.42 1.98
C LEU A 342 -7.22 -15.67 0.84
N SER A 343 -8.03 -16.35 0.04
CA SER A 343 -8.88 -15.70 -0.96
C SER A 343 -10.25 -16.35 -1.11
N THR A 344 -11.22 -15.53 -1.51
CA THR A 344 -12.62 -15.95 -1.68
C THR A 344 -13.05 -15.74 -3.12
N PHE A 345 -13.90 -16.62 -3.66
CA PHE A 345 -14.30 -16.57 -5.07
C PHE A 345 -15.80 -16.52 -5.25
N ARG A 346 -16.24 -15.93 -6.38
CA ARG A 346 -17.61 -16.09 -6.87
C ARG A 346 -17.62 -16.28 -8.38
N ARG A 347 -18.11 -17.44 -8.84
CA ARG A 347 -18.07 -17.88 -10.23
C ARG A 347 -16.63 -17.97 -10.74
N ASN A 348 -16.02 -16.85 -11.12
CA ASN A 348 -14.63 -16.76 -11.59
C ASN A 348 -13.91 -15.49 -11.08
N GLU A 349 -14.53 -14.71 -10.20
CA GLU A 349 -13.93 -13.48 -9.65
C GLU A 349 -13.28 -13.78 -8.29
N GLU A 350 -11.99 -13.47 -8.17
CA GLU A 350 -11.24 -13.55 -6.90
C GLU A 350 -11.47 -12.28 -6.06
N PHE A 351 -11.68 -12.44 -4.76
CA PHE A 351 -11.79 -11.38 -3.77
C PHE A 351 -10.84 -11.65 -2.60
N ILE A 352 -9.91 -10.70 -2.39
CA ILE A 352 -8.84 -10.75 -1.39
C ILE A 352 -8.93 -9.62 -0.36
N GLY A 353 -10.00 -8.81 -0.39
CA GLY A 353 -10.15 -7.71 0.57
C GLY A 353 -10.42 -8.22 1.98
N PHE A 354 -9.83 -7.59 2.99
CA PHE A 354 -10.01 -7.96 4.39
C PHE A 354 -11.48 -8.18 4.79
N PRO A 355 -12.44 -7.30 4.46
CA PRO A 355 -13.83 -7.49 4.90
C PRO A 355 -14.43 -8.83 4.46
N ILE A 356 -14.24 -9.22 3.20
CA ILE A 356 -14.81 -10.46 2.68
C ILE A 356 -14.08 -11.71 3.21
N VAL A 357 -12.76 -11.62 3.38
CA VAL A 357 -11.94 -12.70 3.96
C VAL A 357 -12.31 -12.90 5.42
N TYR A 358 -12.44 -11.82 6.20
CA TYR A 358 -12.85 -11.85 7.60
C TYR A 358 -14.24 -12.45 7.79
N LEU A 359 -15.21 -12.04 6.97
CA LEU A 359 -16.55 -12.64 6.97
C LEU A 359 -16.52 -14.16 6.76
N THR A 360 -15.66 -14.63 5.86
CA THR A 360 -15.58 -16.03 5.44
C THR A 360 -14.87 -16.89 6.48
N TYR A 361 -13.66 -16.50 6.85
CA TYR A 361 -12.75 -17.33 7.63
C TYR A 361 -12.81 -17.01 9.13
N GLY A 362 -13.13 -15.76 9.49
CA GLY A 362 -13.07 -15.29 10.85
C GLY A 362 -11.63 -15.21 11.40
N ARG A 363 -11.54 -14.71 12.63
CA ARG A 363 -10.27 -14.44 13.32
C ARG A 363 -9.35 -15.65 13.38
N GLU A 364 -9.82 -16.78 13.93
CA GLU A 364 -8.94 -17.92 14.25
C GLU A 364 -8.28 -18.54 13.01
N ILE A 365 -9.03 -18.69 11.91
CA ILE A 365 -8.46 -19.22 10.66
C ILE A 365 -7.45 -18.23 10.06
N ILE A 366 -7.76 -16.93 10.09
CA ILE A 366 -6.82 -15.89 9.65
C ILE A 366 -5.52 -15.98 10.44
N ARG A 367 -5.60 -16.19 11.76
CA ARG A 367 -4.41 -16.34 12.61
C ARG A 367 -3.56 -17.52 12.21
N CYS A 368 -4.16 -18.68 12.07
CA CYS A 368 -3.42 -19.87 11.65
C CYS A 368 -2.83 -19.71 10.25
N ALA A 369 -3.57 -19.10 9.31
CA ALA A 369 -3.04 -18.84 7.99
C ALA A 369 -1.77 -17.96 8.02
N LEU A 370 -1.78 -16.88 8.82
CA LEU A 370 -0.61 -15.99 8.96
C LEU A 370 0.59 -16.68 9.62
N GLN A 371 0.36 -17.51 10.65
CA GLN A 371 1.42 -18.14 11.43
C GLN A 371 2.00 -19.39 10.77
N ASP A 372 1.12 -20.26 10.28
CA ASP A 372 1.48 -21.57 9.73
C ASP A 372 1.53 -21.57 8.19
N GLY A 373 1.25 -20.42 7.56
CA GLY A 373 1.34 -20.22 6.13
C GLY A 373 0.24 -20.92 5.31
N TRP A 374 -0.92 -21.21 5.90
CA TRP A 374 -1.98 -21.93 5.20
C TRP A 374 -2.51 -21.12 4.01
N VAL A 375 -2.48 -21.74 2.84
CA VAL A 375 -3.13 -21.23 1.64
C VAL A 375 -4.50 -21.88 1.51
N MET A 376 -5.56 -21.08 1.54
CA MET A 376 -6.93 -21.55 1.46
C MET A 376 -7.77 -20.70 0.50
N HIS A 377 -8.67 -21.36 -0.21
CA HIS A 377 -9.54 -20.74 -1.20
C HIS A 377 -10.98 -21.22 -1.01
N VAL A 378 -11.92 -20.29 -0.76
CA VAL A 378 -13.34 -20.62 -0.57
C VAL A 378 -14.20 -20.01 -1.67
N GLU A 379 -15.03 -20.83 -2.30
CA GLU A 379 -16.01 -20.37 -3.29
C GLU A 379 -17.38 -20.10 -2.64
N PHE A 380 -17.90 -18.89 -2.81
CA PHE A 380 -19.30 -18.56 -2.49
C PHE A 380 -20.24 -19.20 -3.50
N LYS A 381 -20.71 -20.41 -3.21
CA LYS A 381 -21.77 -21.07 -3.99
C LYS A 381 -23.13 -20.51 -3.58
N ARG A 382 -23.84 -19.87 -4.51
CA ARG A 382 -25.24 -19.50 -4.31
C ARG A 382 -26.07 -20.79 -4.24
N ARG A 383 -26.61 -21.13 -3.07
CA ARG A 383 -27.74 -22.07 -3.02
C ARG A 383 -28.95 -21.39 -3.63
N VAL A 384 -29.45 -21.94 -4.73
CA VAL A 384 -30.80 -21.64 -5.22
C VAL A 384 -31.72 -22.50 -4.35
N LEU A 385 -32.42 -21.85 -3.42
CA LEU A 385 -33.53 -22.47 -2.69
C LEU A 385 -34.79 -22.36 -3.53
#